data_AF-A0A7L3N509-F1
#
_entry.id   AF-A0A7L3N509-F1
#
_cell.length_a   1.000
_cell.length_b   1.000
_cell.length_c   1.000
_cell.angle_alpha   90.00
_cell.angle_beta   90.00
_cell.angle_gamma   90.00
#
_symmetry.space_group_name_H-M   'P 1'
#
loop_
_entity.id
_entity.type
_entity.pdbx_description
1 polymer ?
#
loop_
_entity_poly.entity_id
_entity_poly.type
_entity_poly.pdbx_seq_one_letter_code
_entity_poly.pdbx_strand_id
1 'polypeptide(L)'
;QNKEFVCRGHDYERLEAFQQRMLNEFPHAIAMQHANQPDETIFQAEAQYLQIYAVTPIPENQEVLQRDGIPDNIKSFYKVNHIWRFRYDRPFHKGTKDKENEFKSLWVERTTLILVQSLPGISRWFEVEKREVVEMSPLENAIEVLENKNQQLRTLISQCQTRQMQNINPLTMCLNGVIDAAVNGGVARYQEAFFIKEYILNHPEDGEKITRLRELMLEQV
;
A
#
# COMPACT_ATOMS: atom_id res chain seq x y z
N GLN A 1 -3.65 -27.81 2.02
CA GLN A 1 -3.54 -27.62 0.57
C GLN A 1 -4.39 -26.42 0.17
N ASN A 2 -3.93 -25.59 -0.75
CA ASN A 2 -4.66 -24.43 -1.29
C ASN A 2 -5.20 -23.48 -0.19
N LYS A 3 -4.35 -23.19 0.81
CA LYS A 3 -4.65 -22.29 1.93
C LYS A 3 -3.72 -21.08 1.91
N GLU A 4 -4.22 -19.97 2.39
CA GLU A 4 -3.51 -18.70 2.51
C GLU A 4 -3.37 -18.34 3.98
N PHE A 5 -2.20 -17.84 4.38
CA PHE A 5 -1.90 -17.46 5.75
C PHE A 5 -1.21 -16.10 5.76
N VAL A 6 -1.49 -15.28 6.78
CA VAL A 6 -0.67 -14.11 7.07
C VAL A 6 0.25 -14.42 8.23
N CYS A 7 1.53 -14.15 8.03
CA CYS A 7 2.60 -14.43 8.99
C CYS A 7 3.18 -13.13 9.52
N ARG A 8 3.22 -13.00 10.85
CA ARG A 8 3.98 -11.96 11.55
C ARG A 8 5.45 -12.37 11.60
N GLY A 9 6.28 -11.65 10.87
CA GLY A 9 7.73 -11.84 10.85
C GLY A 9 8.39 -11.70 12.23
N HIS A 10 9.61 -12.19 12.33
CA HIS A 10 10.48 -11.90 13.48
C HIS A 10 10.91 -10.43 13.48
N ASP A 11 11.46 -9.98 14.61
CA ASP A 11 11.92 -8.61 14.74
C ASP A 11 12.98 -8.32 13.68
N TYR A 12 12.75 -7.25 12.89
CA TYR A 12 13.59 -6.84 11.76
C TYR A 12 13.73 -7.88 10.63
N GLU A 13 12.89 -8.91 10.59
CA GLU A 13 12.90 -9.88 9.50
C GLU A 13 12.44 -9.22 8.19
N ARG A 14 13.28 -9.34 7.16
CA ARG A 14 12.94 -8.88 5.80
C ARG A 14 12.21 -9.99 5.04
N LEU A 15 11.48 -9.59 4.00
CA LEU A 15 10.71 -10.52 3.16
C LEU A 15 11.60 -11.62 2.56
N GLU A 16 12.80 -11.27 2.09
CA GLU A 16 13.73 -12.21 1.46
C GLU A 16 14.23 -13.26 2.46
N ALA A 17 14.50 -12.84 3.70
CA ALA A 17 14.90 -13.75 4.77
C ALA A 17 13.75 -14.69 5.16
N PHE A 18 12.53 -14.17 5.25
CA PHE A 18 11.34 -14.97 5.48
C PHE A 18 11.10 -15.99 4.35
N GLN A 19 11.21 -15.56 3.08
CA GLN A 19 11.09 -16.42 1.90
C GLN A 19 12.11 -17.55 1.93
N GLN A 20 13.39 -17.26 2.17
CA GLN A 20 14.43 -18.27 2.30
C GLN A 20 14.14 -19.26 3.43
N ARG A 21 13.69 -18.77 4.58
CA ARG A 21 13.32 -19.63 5.71
C ARG A 21 12.17 -20.57 5.34
N MET A 22 11.14 -20.07 4.65
CA MET A 22 10.02 -20.92 4.21
C MET A 22 10.42 -21.92 3.13
N LEU A 23 11.29 -21.55 2.20
CA LEU A 23 11.80 -22.49 1.18
C LEU A 23 12.70 -23.58 1.80
N ASN A 24 13.39 -23.29 2.90
CA ASN A 24 14.13 -24.32 3.65
C ASN A 24 13.20 -25.32 4.35
N GLU A 25 12.05 -24.86 4.87
CA GLU A 25 11.04 -25.74 5.48
C GLU A 25 10.29 -26.58 4.42
N PHE A 26 10.14 -26.04 3.21
CA PHE A 26 9.47 -26.70 2.07
C PHE A 26 10.44 -26.86 0.88
N PRO A 27 11.44 -27.76 0.96
CA PRO A 27 12.53 -27.82 -0.01
C PRO A 27 12.11 -28.23 -1.43
N HIS A 28 10.93 -28.83 -1.59
CA HIS A 28 10.37 -29.22 -2.90
C HIS A 28 9.37 -28.18 -3.45
N ALA A 29 9.13 -27.09 -2.73
CA ALA A 29 8.18 -26.07 -3.17
C ALA A 29 8.80 -25.16 -4.24
N ILE A 30 8.01 -24.88 -5.26
CA ILE A 30 8.34 -23.95 -6.34
C ILE A 30 7.90 -22.55 -5.88
N ALA A 31 8.87 -21.64 -5.74
CA ALA A 31 8.62 -20.26 -5.39
C ALA A 31 7.93 -19.51 -6.55
N MET A 32 6.73 -18.99 -6.31
CA MET A 32 6.03 -18.13 -7.26
C MET A 32 6.66 -16.73 -7.25
N GLN A 33 6.87 -16.16 -8.43
CA GLN A 33 7.65 -14.92 -8.59
C GLN A 33 6.82 -13.63 -8.47
N HIS A 34 5.49 -13.74 -8.54
CA HIS A 34 4.58 -12.59 -8.53
C HIS A 34 3.38 -12.83 -7.62
N ALA A 35 2.77 -11.76 -7.13
CA ALA A 35 1.56 -11.78 -6.29
C ALA A 35 0.25 -11.95 -7.10
N ASN A 36 0.33 -12.35 -8.37
CA ASN A 36 -0.86 -12.65 -9.17
C ASN A 36 -1.62 -13.82 -8.55
N GLN A 37 -2.95 -13.80 -8.62
CA GLN A 37 -3.75 -14.92 -8.19
C GLN A 37 -3.32 -16.20 -8.94
N PRO A 38 -3.01 -17.30 -8.22
CA PRO A 38 -2.75 -18.58 -8.87
C PRO A 38 -3.95 -19.01 -9.69
N ASP A 39 -3.71 -19.57 -10.88
CA ASP A 39 -4.78 -20.14 -11.70
C ASP A 39 -5.14 -21.57 -11.27
N GLU A 40 -6.20 -22.13 -11.86
CA GLU A 40 -6.64 -23.48 -11.56
C GLU A 40 -5.57 -24.55 -11.83
N THR A 41 -4.68 -24.30 -12.79
CA THR A 41 -3.61 -25.26 -13.13
C THR A 41 -2.62 -25.39 -11.97
N ILE A 42 -2.31 -24.28 -11.29
CA ILE A 42 -1.48 -24.28 -10.08
C ILE A 42 -2.21 -24.96 -8.92
N PHE A 43 -3.52 -24.73 -8.75
CA PHE A 43 -4.29 -25.35 -7.66
C PHE A 43 -4.48 -26.86 -7.81
N GLN A 44 -4.47 -27.38 -9.04
CA GLN A 44 -4.65 -28.79 -9.36
C GLN A 44 -3.32 -29.54 -9.59
N ALA A 45 -2.20 -28.83 -9.65
CA ALA A 45 -0.90 -29.43 -9.87
C ALA A 45 -0.50 -30.37 -8.71
N GLU A 46 0.23 -31.45 -9.06
CA GLU A 46 0.82 -32.36 -8.06
C GLU A 46 2.02 -31.73 -7.34
N ALA A 47 2.65 -30.72 -7.96
CA ALA A 47 3.78 -30.01 -7.38
C ALA A 47 3.33 -29.04 -6.25
N GLN A 48 4.26 -28.75 -5.34
CA GLN A 48 4.04 -27.77 -4.28
C GLN A 48 4.43 -26.38 -4.79
N TYR A 49 3.52 -25.41 -4.68
CA TYR A 49 3.79 -24.02 -5.00
C TYR A 49 3.71 -23.16 -3.75
N LEU A 50 4.64 -22.21 -3.63
CA LEU A 50 4.70 -21.30 -2.50
C LEU A 50 4.72 -19.86 -3.02
N GLN A 51 3.66 -19.12 -2.72
CA GLN A 51 3.54 -17.70 -3.01
C GLN A 51 3.72 -16.90 -1.72
N ILE A 52 4.71 -16.02 -1.70
CA ILE A 52 5.03 -15.20 -0.53
C ILE A 52 5.23 -13.75 -0.96
N TYR A 53 4.47 -12.85 -0.36
CA TYR A 53 4.56 -11.42 -0.56
C TYR A 53 4.28 -10.68 0.75
N ALA A 54 4.74 -9.43 0.84
CA ALA A 54 4.47 -8.60 2.00
C ALA A 54 3.05 -8.03 1.96
N VAL A 55 2.43 -7.94 3.13
CA VAL A 55 1.12 -7.30 3.32
C VAL A 55 1.24 -6.20 4.37
N THR A 56 0.41 -5.16 4.25
CA THR A 56 0.33 -4.03 5.17
C THR A 56 -0.83 -4.23 6.13
N PRO A 57 -0.65 -4.06 7.45
CA PRO A 57 -1.75 -4.13 8.41
C PRO A 57 -2.76 -2.99 8.18
N ILE A 58 -4.05 -3.28 8.34
CA ILE A 58 -5.13 -2.29 8.38
C ILE A 58 -5.58 -2.13 9.84
N PRO A 59 -5.24 -1.01 10.50
CA PRO A 59 -5.63 -0.78 11.89
C PRO A 59 -7.14 -0.58 12.04
N GLU A 60 -7.72 -1.19 13.07
CA GLU A 60 -9.15 -1.05 13.38
C GLU A 60 -9.46 0.17 14.24
N ASN A 61 -8.57 0.53 15.16
CA ASN A 61 -8.77 1.60 16.14
C ASN A 61 -8.54 3.00 15.55
N GLN A 62 -9.32 3.36 14.52
CA GLN A 62 -9.23 4.65 13.84
C GLN A 62 -9.44 5.83 14.80
N GLU A 63 -10.32 5.67 15.80
CA GLU A 63 -10.54 6.68 16.84
C GLU A 63 -9.24 7.05 17.58
N VAL A 64 -8.43 6.06 17.97
CA VAL A 64 -7.14 6.31 18.65
C VAL A 64 -6.14 6.95 17.71
N LEU A 65 -6.12 6.53 16.44
CA LEU A 65 -5.17 7.03 15.45
C LEU A 65 -5.45 8.48 15.05
N GLN A 66 -6.72 8.84 14.97
CA GLN A 66 -7.17 10.17 14.54
C GLN A 66 -7.30 11.15 15.70
N ARG A 67 -7.37 10.68 16.96
CA ARG A 67 -7.51 11.55 18.12
C ARG A 67 -6.26 12.39 18.38
N ASP A 68 -6.49 13.68 18.58
CA ASP A 68 -5.46 14.64 18.98
C ASP A 68 -5.01 14.43 20.42
N GLY A 69 -3.76 14.79 20.70
CA GLY A 69 -3.15 14.67 22.03
C GLY A 69 -2.74 13.26 22.43
N ILE A 70 -3.04 12.23 21.62
CA ILE A 70 -2.50 10.88 21.84
C ILE A 70 -1.05 10.83 21.34
N PRO A 71 -0.08 10.43 22.19
CA PRO A 71 1.31 10.26 21.80
C PRO A 71 1.52 9.27 20.63
N ASP A 72 2.49 9.57 19.78
CA ASP A 72 2.79 8.78 18.58
C ASP A 72 3.20 7.33 18.87
N ASN A 73 3.83 7.05 20.02
CA ASN A 73 4.17 5.69 20.43
C ASN A 73 2.92 4.84 20.71
N ILE A 74 1.87 5.44 21.27
CA ILE A 74 0.57 4.78 21.46
C ILE A 74 -0.10 4.54 20.10
N LYS A 75 -0.13 5.56 19.23
CA LYS A 75 -0.67 5.40 17.87
C LYS A 75 0.07 4.30 17.10
N SER A 76 1.39 4.24 17.23
CA SER A 76 2.24 3.22 16.59
C SER A 76 1.95 1.81 17.07
N PHE A 77 1.61 1.62 18.35
CA PHE A 77 1.18 0.32 18.87
C PHE A 77 -0.08 -0.19 18.17
N TYR A 78 -1.11 0.66 18.05
CA TYR A 78 -2.38 0.29 17.41
C TYR A 78 -2.28 0.12 15.90
N LYS A 79 -1.24 0.65 15.25
CA LYS A 79 -1.01 0.44 13.82
C LYS A 79 -0.65 -1.01 13.48
N VAL A 80 -0.12 -1.78 14.44
CA VAL A 80 0.48 -3.10 14.16
C VAL A 80 0.09 -4.20 15.16
N ASN A 81 -0.75 -3.91 16.15
CA ASN A 81 -1.23 -4.89 17.11
C ASN A 81 -2.76 -4.96 17.12
N HIS A 82 -3.28 -6.15 17.40
CA HIS A 82 -4.70 -6.49 17.29
C HIS A 82 -5.25 -6.25 15.88
N ILE A 83 -4.51 -6.73 14.88
CA ILE A 83 -4.83 -6.54 13.47
C ILE A 83 -5.49 -7.81 12.92
N TRP A 84 -6.72 -7.67 12.46
CA TRP A 84 -7.46 -8.74 11.78
C TRP A 84 -7.36 -8.66 10.25
N ARG A 85 -7.09 -7.47 9.73
CA ARG A 85 -7.18 -7.16 8.30
C ARG A 85 -5.82 -6.72 7.78
N PHE A 86 -5.43 -7.27 6.64
CA PHE A 86 -4.19 -6.95 5.96
C PHE A 86 -4.49 -6.65 4.50
N ARG A 87 -3.72 -5.77 3.87
CA ARG A 87 -3.85 -5.49 2.45
C ARG A 87 -2.54 -5.57 1.70
N TYR A 88 -2.64 -5.87 0.42
CA TYR A 88 -1.58 -5.62 -0.53
C TYR A 88 -2.17 -5.12 -1.83
N ASP A 89 -1.35 -4.35 -2.55
CA ASP A 89 -1.74 -3.63 -3.75
C ASP A 89 -0.90 -4.13 -4.92
N ARG A 90 -1.56 -4.48 -6.02
CA ARG A 90 -0.93 -4.92 -7.25
C ARG A 90 -1.20 -3.89 -8.35
N PRO A 91 -0.20 -3.14 -8.82
CA PRO A 91 -0.38 -2.21 -9.93
C PRO A 91 -0.53 -2.97 -11.24
N PHE A 92 -1.42 -2.50 -12.11
CA PHE A 92 -1.61 -3.03 -13.46
C PHE A 92 -2.11 -1.93 -14.40
N HIS A 93 -1.98 -2.16 -15.71
CA HIS A 93 -2.48 -1.22 -16.71
C HIS A 93 -3.75 -1.75 -17.39
N LYS A 94 -4.79 -0.91 -17.48
CA LYS A 94 -5.94 -1.17 -18.36
C LYS A 94 -5.81 -0.32 -19.62
N GLY A 95 -6.01 -0.95 -20.78
CA GLY A 95 -5.84 -0.32 -22.08
C GLY A 95 -4.36 -0.12 -22.46
N THR A 96 -4.11 0.76 -23.43
CA THR A 96 -2.76 1.04 -23.91
C THR A 96 -1.99 1.86 -22.89
N LYS A 97 -0.85 1.34 -22.42
CA LYS A 97 0.06 2.08 -21.56
C LYS A 97 0.64 3.28 -22.33
N ASP A 98 0.31 4.49 -21.87
CA ASP A 98 0.92 5.72 -22.36
C ASP A 98 2.39 5.76 -21.91
N LYS A 99 3.31 5.87 -22.88
CA LYS A 99 4.76 5.88 -22.64
C LYS A 99 5.25 7.17 -22.01
N GLU A 100 4.54 8.27 -22.25
CA GLU A 100 4.88 9.59 -21.70
C GLU A 100 4.30 9.77 -20.31
N ASN A 101 3.11 9.21 -20.05
CA ASN A 101 2.42 9.34 -18.77
C ASN A 101 1.68 8.06 -18.39
N GLU A 102 2.40 7.12 -17.76
CA GLU A 102 1.87 5.82 -17.37
C GLU A 102 0.70 5.92 -16.37
N PHE A 103 0.63 7.01 -15.60
CA PHE A 103 -0.39 7.24 -14.57
C PHE A 103 -1.80 7.37 -15.14
N LYS A 104 -1.97 7.66 -16.43
CA LYS A 104 -3.30 7.70 -17.07
C LYS A 104 -4.01 6.35 -17.09
N SER A 105 -3.24 5.27 -17.05
CA SER A 105 -3.73 3.90 -17.20
C SER A 105 -3.33 3.00 -16.03
N LEU A 106 -2.71 3.55 -14.98
CA LEU A 106 -2.20 2.79 -13.84
C LEU A 106 -3.31 2.53 -12.82
N TRP A 107 -3.93 1.37 -12.93
CA TRP A 107 -4.89 0.84 -11.97
C TRP A 107 -4.17 0.11 -10.84
N VAL A 108 -4.87 -0.03 -9.71
CA VAL A 108 -4.39 -0.83 -8.58
C VAL A 108 -5.45 -1.84 -8.20
N GLU A 109 -5.08 -3.11 -8.18
CA GLU A 109 -5.90 -4.16 -7.59
C GLU A 109 -5.49 -4.29 -6.13
N ARG A 110 -6.38 -3.91 -5.22
CA ARG A 110 -6.19 -4.01 -3.78
C ARG A 110 -6.89 -5.26 -3.27
N THR A 111 -6.12 -6.15 -2.67
CA THR A 111 -6.64 -7.32 -1.97
C THR A 111 -6.59 -7.08 -0.47
N THR A 112 -7.72 -7.25 0.21
CA THR A 112 -7.83 -7.28 1.67
C THR A 112 -8.01 -8.72 2.14
N LEU A 113 -7.15 -9.16 3.04
CA LEU A 113 -7.16 -10.45 3.71
C LEU A 113 -7.71 -10.27 5.12
N ILE A 114 -8.70 -11.07 5.50
CA ILE A 114 -9.32 -11.08 6.82
C ILE A 114 -8.95 -12.40 7.49
N LEU A 115 -8.34 -12.35 8.67
CA LEU A 115 -7.85 -13.52 9.38
C LEU A 115 -8.90 -14.10 10.32
N VAL A 116 -8.80 -15.41 10.57
CA VAL A 116 -9.60 -16.09 11.62
C VAL A 116 -9.27 -15.62 13.05
N GLN A 117 -8.09 -15.02 13.26
CA GLN A 117 -7.66 -14.44 14.52
C GLN A 117 -6.71 -13.26 14.28
N SER A 118 -6.76 -12.24 15.14
CA SER A 118 -5.86 -11.09 15.05
C SER A 118 -4.39 -11.45 15.28
N LEU A 119 -3.49 -10.72 14.62
CA LEU A 119 -2.07 -10.69 14.96
C LEU A 119 -1.73 -9.47 15.84
N PRO A 120 -0.89 -9.62 16.89
CA PRO A 120 -0.34 -10.89 17.39
C PRO A 120 -1.43 -11.74 18.07
N GLY A 121 -1.24 -13.05 18.08
CA GLY A 121 -2.07 -14.01 18.82
C GLY A 121 -1.21 -15.12 19.43
N ILE A 122 -1.82 -16.27 19.71
CA ILE A 122 -1.08 -17.44 20.24
C ILE A 122 -0.05 -17.99 19.25
N SER A 123 -0.32 -17.83 17.94
CA SER A 123 0.59 -18.15 16.84
C SER A 123 1.10 -16.87 16.17
N ARG A 124 2.22 -16.99 15.45
CA ARG A 124 2.72 -15.94 14.56
C ARG A 124 2.06 -15.96 13.18
N TRP A 125 1.17 -16.90 12.91
CA TRP A 125 0.44 -16.97 11.65
C TRP A 125 -0.99 -17.44 11.87
N PHE A 126 -1.90 -16.92 11.07
CA PHE A 126 -3.30 -17.34 11.04
C PHE A 126 -3.78 -17.45 9.60
N GLU A 127 -4.72 -18.37 9.41
CA GLU A 127 -5.37 -18.62 8.12
C GLU A 127 -6.23 -17.41 7.72
N VAL A 128 -6.22 -17.11 6.42
CA VAL A 128 -7.14 -16.13 5.82
C VAL A 128 -8.53 -16.77 5.75
N GLU A 129 -9.48 -16.18 6.46
CA GLU A 129 -10.89 -16.58 6.43
C GLU A 129 -11.58 -16.06 5.17
N LYS A 130 -11.34 -14.79 4.85
CA LYS A 130 -12.02 -14.09 3.75
C LYS A 130 -11.05 -13.19 2.98
N ARG A 131 -11.26 -13.14 1.68
CA ARG A 131 -10.57 -12.26 0.73
C ARG A 131 -11.56 -11.30 0.10
N GLU A 132 -11.17 -10.04 0.00
CA GLU A 132 -11.92 -8.99 -0.70
C GLU A 132 -11.00 -8.33 -1.72
N VAL A 133 -11.41 -8.27 -2.98
CA VAL A 133 -10.63 -7.66 -4.05
C VAL A 133 -11.39 -6.47 -4.59
N VAL A 134 -10.73 -5.31 -4.66
CA VAL A 134 -11.27 -4.09 -5.24
C VAL A 134 -10.25 -3.49 -6.20
N GLU A 135 -10.74 -2.93 -7.30
CA GLU A 135 -9.91 -2.18 -8.23
C GLU A 135 -10.05 -0.69 -7.91
N MET A 136 -8.93 0.01 -7.88
CA MET A 136 -8.84 1.46 -7.79
C MET A 136 -8.47 2.04 -9.14
N SER A 137 -9.22 3.06 -9.55
CA SER A 137 -8.95 3.80 -10.77
C SER A 137 -7.63 4.56 -10.69
N PRO A 138 -7.07 5.00 -11.84
CA PRO A 138 -5.84 5.77 -11.82
C PRO A 138 -5.97 7.11 -11.09
N LEU A 139 -7.16 7.73 -11.12
CA LEU A 139 -7.45 8.95 -10.37
C LEU A 139 -7.55 8.68 -8.85
N GLU A 140 -8.23 7.61 -8.44
CA GLU A 140 -8.32 7.21 -7.03
C GLU A 140 -6.94 6.86 -6.46
N ASN A 141 -6.13 6.15 -7.24
CA ASN A 141 -4.74 5.87 -6.90
C ASN A 141 -3.91 7.15 -6.75
N ALA A 142 -4.03 8.11 -7.67
CA ALA A 142 -3.32 9.38 -7.59
C ALA A 142 -3.70 10.18 -6.33
N ILE A 143 -4.99 10.20 -5.98
CA ILE A 143 -5.49 10.83 -4.75
C ILE A 143 -4.86 10.16 -3.53
N GLU A 144 -4.94 8.83 -3.42
CA GLU A 144 -4.42 8.12 -2.25
C GLU A 144 -2.89 8.29 -2.10
N VAL A 145 -2.15 8.23 -3.20
CA VAL A 145 -0.70 8.47 -3.21
C VAL A 145 -0.37 9.86 -2.69
N LEU A 146 -1.11 10.88 -3.13
CA LEU A 146 -0.88 12.26 -2.73
C LEU A 146 -1.30 12.51 -1.26
N GLU A 147 -2.44 11.97 -0.82
CA GLU A 147 -2.88 12.01 0.58
C GLU A 147 -1.83 11.41 1.52
N ASN A 148 -1.34 10.21 1.17
CA ASN A 148 -0.31 9.52 1.95
C ASN A 148 0.98 10.35 2.01
N LYS A 149 1.37 10.98 0.88
CA LYS A 149 2.57 11.83 0.83
C LYS A 149 2.42 13.08 1.70
N ASN A 150 1.26 13.75 1.62
CA ASN A 150 0.97 14.93 2.44
C ASN A 150 0.92 14.56 3.93
N GLN A 151 0.33 13.42 4.28
CA GLN A 151 0.30 12.94 5.65
C GLN A 151 1.70 12.59 6.18
N GLN A 152 2.55 11.98 5.35
CA GLN A 152 3.94 11.71 5.67
C GLN A 152 4.71 13.01 5.95
N LEU A 153 4.55 14.03 5.09
CA LEU A 153 5.17 15.35 5.28
C LEU A 153 4.70 16.00 6.59
N ARG A 154 3.39 16.06 6.85
CA ARG A 154 2.83 16.61 8.10
C ARG A 154 3.42 15.94 9.33
N THR A 155 3.55 14.62 9.30
CA THR A 155 4.14 13.83 10.40
C THR A 155 5.61 14.21 10.62
N LEU A 156 6.42 14.25 9.56
CA LEU A 156 7.85 14.60 9.65
C LEU A 156 8.06 16.05 10.11
N ILE A 157 7.25 16.99 9.63
CA ILE A 157 7.29 18.40 10.05
C ILE A 157 6.94 18.51 11.53
N SER A 158 5.87 17.85 11.99
CA SER A 158 5.46 17.84 13.39
C SER A 158 6.58 17.32 14.29
N GLN A 159 7.22 16.19 13.92
CA GLN A 159 8.34 15.62 14.67
C GLN A 159 9.56 16.57 14.72
N CYS A 160 9.81 17.31 13.64
CA CYS A 160 10.85 18.33 13.60
C CYS A 160 10.54 19.49 14.54
N GLN A 161 9.30 20.01 14.51
CA GLN A 161 8.86 21.13 15.34
C GLN A 161 8.87 20.79 16.83
N THR A 162 8.46 19.58 17.20
CA THR A 162 8.44 19.10 18.60
C THR A 162 9.82 18.64 19.10
N ARG A 163 10.88 18.76 18.28
CA ARG A 163 12.25 18.27 18.57
C ARG A 163 12.32 16.77 18.90
N GLN A 164 11.37 15.98 18.39
CA GLN A 164 11.38 14.52 18.50
C GLN A 164 12.21 13.87 17.40
N MET A 165 12.53 14.62 16.34
CA MET A 165 13.32 14.13 15.22
C MET A 165 14.83 14.20 15.53
N GLN A 166 15.47 13.03 15.63
CA GLN A 166 16.92 12.93 15.84
C GLN A 166 17.74 13.10 14.54
N ASN A 167 17.14 12.82 13.38
CA ASN A 167 17.79 12.86 12.08
C ASN A 167 16.91 13.60 11.06
N ILE A 168 17.45 14.64 10.42
CA ILE A 168 16.73 15.45 9.42
C ILE A 168 16.57 14.74 8.07
N ASN A 169 17.40 13.74 7.77
CA ASN A 169 17.47 13.13 6.44
C ASN A 169 16.12 12.61 5.91
N PRO A 170 15.23 11.97 6.70
CA PRO A 170 13.92 11.55 6.22
C PRO A 170 13.05 12.72 5.74
N LEU A 171 13.08 13.86 6.44
CA LEU A 171 12.36 15.05 6.04
C LEU A 171 12.96 15.66 4.77
N THR A 172 14.28 15.82 4.71
CA THR A 172 14.97 16.35 3.52
C THR A 172 14.71 15.50 2.29
N MET A 173 14.78 14.17 2.42
CA MET A 173 14.49 13.24 1.32
C MET A 173 13.04 13.32 0.86
N CYS A 174 12.09 13.41 1.80
CA CYS A 174 10.68 13.55 1.47
C CYS A 174 10.37 14.88 0.76
N LEU A 175 10.96 15.98 1.23
CA LEU A 175 10.81 17.30 0.60
C LEU A 175 11.42 17.34 -0.80
N ASN A 176 12.64 16.83 -0.98
CA ASN A 176 13.27 16.77 -2.28
C ASN A 176 12.44 15.95 -3.28
N GLY A 177 11.89 14.80 -2.85
CA GLY A 177 11.04 13.98 -3.73
C GLY A 177 9.71 14.63 -4.11
N VAL A 178 9.26 15.63 -3.36
CA VAL A 178 8.02 16.38 -3.63
C VAL A 178 8.29 17.62 -4.48
N ILE A 179 9.33 18.39 -4.14
CA ILE A 179 9.68 19.65 -4.81
C ILE A 179 10.38 19.38 -6.14
N ASP A 180 11.35 18.46 -6.14
CA ASP A 180 12.20 18.13 -7.27
C ASP A 180 11.97 16.67 -7.68
N ALA A 181 10.74 16.38 -8.10
CA ALA A 181 10.29 15.04 -8.49
C ALA A 181 10.85 14.58 -9.84
N ALA A 182 12.17 14.69 -10.04
CA ALA A 182 12.88 14.51 -11.31
C ALA A 182 12.73 13.11 -11.94
N VAL A 183 12.39 12.08 -11.14
CA VAL A 183 12.25 10.69 -11.61
C VAL A 183 10.82 10.41 -12.07
N ASN A 184 9.82 10.72 -11.25
CA ASN A 184 8.42 10.35 -11.50
C ASN A 184 7.60 11.49 -12.14
N GLY A 185 8.20 12.67 -12.36
CA GLY A 185 7.54 13.85 -12.93
C GLY A 185 6.58 14.59 -11.98
N GLY A 186 6.41 14.10 -10.75
CA GLY A 186 5.66 14.76 -9.69
C GLY A 186 4.19 14.99 -10.00
N VAL A 187 3.61 15.99 -9.33
CA VAL A 187 2.18 16.32 -9.45
C VAL A 187 1.77 16.80 -10.84
N ALA A 188 2.73 17.29 -11.66
CA ALA A 188 2.49 17.69 -13.04
C ALA A 188 1.92 16.53 -13.89
N ARG A 189 2.38 15.29 -13.64
CA ARG A 189 1.85 14.11 -14.34
C ARG A 189 0.37 13.86 -14.05
N TYR A 190 -0.09 14.17 -12.85
CA TYR A 190 -1.50 14.06 -12.51
C TYR A 190 -2.33 15.18 -13.16
N GLN A 191 -1.78 16.39 -13.30
CA GLN A 191 -2.46 17.47 -14.03
C GLN A 191 -2.63 17.14 -15.51
N GLU A 192 -1.57 16.65 -16.15
CA GLU A 192 -1.57 16.19 -17.55
C GLU A 192 -2.51 15.01 -17.79
N ALA A 193 -2.75 14.18 -16.77
CA ALA A 193 -3.61 13.01 -16.86
C ALA A 193 -5.10 13.37 -16.64
N PHE A 194 -5.41 14.11 -15.59
CA PHE A 194 -6.77 14.20 -15.06
C PHE A 194 -7.41 15.60 -15.16
N PHE A 195 -6.63 16.65 -15.40
CA PHE A 195 -7.14 18.04 -15.47
C PHE A 195 -7.33 18.55 -16.91
N ILE A 196 -7.06 17.70 -17.91
CA ILE A 196 -7.30 18.02 -19.32
C ILE A 196 -8.80 18.00 -19.64
N LYS A 197 -9.22 18.88 -20.55
CA LYS A 197 -10.64 19.02 -20.94
C LYS A 197 -11.24 17.70 -21.42
N GLU A 198 -10.48 16.93 -22.20
CA GLU A 198 -10.93 15.64 -22.73
C GLU A 198 -11.28 14.65 -21.62
N TYR A 199 -10.42 14.51 -20.60
CA TYR A 199 -10.69 13.62 -19.46
C TYR A 199 -11.95 14.03 -18.70
N ILE A 200 -12.08 15.32 -18.38
CA ILE A 200 -13.21 15.87 -17.60
C ILE A 200 -14.54 15.69 -18.34
N LEU A 201 -14.55 15.87 -19.67
CA LEU A 201 -15.75 15.68 -20.49
C LEU A 201 -16.15 14.20 -20.59
N ASN A 202 -15.17 13.30 -20.62
CA ASN A 202 -15.41 11.87 -20.75
C ASN A 202 -15.75 11.17 -19.41
N HIS A 203 -15.40 11.78 -18.26
CA HIS A 203 -15.62 11.22 -16.92
C HIS A 203 -16.31 12.25 -15.99
N PRO A 204 -17.57 12.65 -16.28
CA PRO A 204 -18.30 13.61 -15.44
C PRO A 204 -18.51 13.12 -13.99
N GLU A 205 -18.57 11.80 -13.77
CA GLU A 205 -18.70 11.15 -12.46
C GLU A 205 -17.47 11.35 -11.55
N ASP A 206 -16.32 11.72 -12.11
CA ASP A 206 -15.09 11.94 -11.37
C ASP A 206 -14.95 13.37 -10.83
N GLY A 207 -15.94 14.25 -11.04
CA GLY A 207 -15.87 15.66 -10.68
C GLY A 207 -15.43 15.93 -9.23
N GLU A 208 -16.00 15.21 -8.26
CA GLU A 208 -15.61 15.34 -6.85
C GLU A 208 -14.17 14.87 -6.59
N LYS A 209 -13.76 13.76 -7.21
CA LYS A 209 -12.41 13.20 -7.09
C LYS A 209 -11.36 14.14 -7.70
N ILE A 210 -11.67 14.75 -8.84
CA ILE A 210 -10.81 15.75 -9.50
C ILE A 210 -10.64 16.98 -8.59
N THR A 211 -11.72 17.47 -7.98
CA THR A 211 -11.65 18.55 -7.00
C THR A 211 -10.78 18.15 -5.80
N ARG A 212 -10.98 16.96 -5.25
CA ARG A 212 -10.18 16.46 -4.13
C ARG A 212 -8.68 16.38 -4.46
N LEU A 213 -8.34 15.86 -5.64
CA LEU A 213 -6.94 15.83 -6.09
C LEU A 213 -6.35 17.24 -6.17
N ARG A 214 -7.11 18.21 -6.67
CA ARG A 214 -6.69 19.61 -6.75
C ARG A 214 -6.45 20.22 -5.37
N GLU A 215 -7.34 19.97 -4.41
CA GLU A 215 -7.18 20.44 -3.02
C GLU A 215 -5.91 19.88 -2.40
N LEU A 216 -5.63 18.58 -2.59
CA LEU A 216 -4.43 17.94 -2.07
C LEU A 216 -3.14 18.50 -2.67
N MET A 217 -3.17 18.86 -3.95
CA MET A 217 -2.05 19.54 -4.60
C MET A 217 -1.84 20.93 -4.03
N LEU A 218 -2.92 21.67 -3.73
CA LEU A 218 -2.84 22.99 -3.11
C LEU A 218 -2.38 22.93 -1.65
N GLU A 219 -2.79 21.92 -0.89
CA GLU A 219 -2.31 21.66 0.48
C GLU A 219 -0.79 21.42 0.55
N GLN A 220 -0.18 21.00 -0.55
CA GLN A 220 1.24 20.64 -0.61
C GLN A 220 2.17 21.83 -0.90
N VAL A 221 1.61 22.97 -1.35
CA VAL A 221 2.33 24.22 -1.68
C VAL A 221 2.38 25.13 -0.45
#